data_AF-A0A2E3ASM9-F1
#
_entry.id   AF-A0A2E3ASM9-F1
#
_cell.length_a   1.000
_cell.length_b   1.000
_cell.length_c   1.000
_cell.angle_alpha   90.00
_cell.angle_beta   90.00
_cell.angle_gamma   90.00
#
_symmetry.space_group_name_H-M   'P 1'
#
loop_
_entity.id
_entity.type
_entity.pdbx_description
1 polymer ?
#
loop_
_entity_poly.entity_id
_entity_poly.type
_entity_poly.pdbx_seq_one_letter_code
_entity_poly.pdbx_strand_id
1 'polypeptide(L)' 'MADPINLNKFRKAKAKADKAQQAQENRARFGRTKTEKSLEEARADKARREAEAHRREDDPEDRG' A
#
# COMPACT_ATOMS: atom_id res chain seq x y z
N MET A 1 -38.13 20.45 24.14
CA MET A 1 -37.06 19.69 24.83
C MET A 1 -35.97 19.44 23.81
N ALA A 2 -34.73 19.86 24.08
CA ALA A 2 -33.61 19.64 23.17
C ALA A 2 -32.84 18.40 23.63
N ASP A 3 -32.71 17.41 22.75
CA ASP A 3 -31.89 16.23 23.02
C ASP A 3 -30.40 16.61 23.11
N PRO A 4 -29.68 16.14 24.15
CA PRO A 4 -28.24 16.39 24.27
C PRO A 4 -27.48 15.63 23.17
N ILE A 5 -26.97 16.37 22.19
CA ILE A 5 -26.10 15.80 21.15
C ILE A 5 -24.70 15.53 21.70
N ASN A 6 -24.24 14.29 21.53
CA ASN A 6 -22.88 13.90 21.88
C ASN A 6 -21.88 14.36 20.80
N LEU A 7 -21.19 15.46 21.08
CA LEU A 7 -20.19 16.05 20.18
C LEU A 7 -19.01 15.13 19.87
N ASN A 8 -18.66 14.19 20.75
CA ASN A 8 -17.58 13.24 20.50
C ASN A 8 -17.95 12.23 19.42
N LYS A 9 -19.20 11.74 19.41
CA LYS A 9 -19.70 10.87 18.34
C LYS A 9 -19.71 11.60 17.00
N PHE A 10 -20.15 12.86 16.99
CA PHE A 10 -20.15 13.69 15.78
C PHE A 10 -18.73 13.92 15.23
N ARG A 11 -17.77 14.28 16.10
CA ARG A 11 -16.36 14.44 15.70
C ARG A 11 -15.76 13.14 15.15
N LYS A 12 -16.04 12.00 15.78
CA LYS A 12 -15.62 10.67 15.28
C LYS A 12 -16.22 10.35 13.91
N ALA A 13 -17.51 10.63 13.72
CA ALA A 13 -18.18 10.42 12.45
C ALA A 13 -17.56 11.26 11.34
N LYS A 14 -17.31 12.55 11.61
CA LYS A 14 -16.63 13.46 10.69
C LYS A 14 -15.23 12.96 10.33
N ALA A 15 -14.40 12.64 11.32
CA ALA A 15 -13.06 12.10 11.09
C ALA A 15 -13.05 10.80 10.26
N LYS A 16 -14.05 9.94 10.44
CA LYS A 16 -14.21 8.72 9.64
C LYS A 16 -14.58 9.04 8.19
N ALA A 17 -15.44 10.04 7.97
CA ALA A 17 -15.81 10.50 6.63
C ALA A 17 -14.63 11.14 5.90
N ASP A 18 -13.88 12.04 6.56
CA ASP A 18 -12.67 12.66 6.01
C ASP A 18 -11.64 11.60 5.58
N LYS A 19 -11.41 10.60 6.44
CA LYS A 19 -10.49 9.49 6.12
C LYS A 19 -10.96 8.65 4.93
N ALA A 20 -12.28 8.46 4.78
CA ALA A 20 -12.84 7.75 3.63
C ALA A 20 -12.70 8.53 2.33
N GLN A 21 -12.91 9.86 2.36
CA GLN A 21 -12.69 10.72 1.20
C GLN A 21 -11.22 10.74 0.78
N GLN A 22 -10.29 10.92 1.72
CA GLN A 22 -8.86 10.83 1.42
C GLN A 22 -8.48 9.47 0.83
N ALA A 23 -9.07 8.37 1.31
CA ALA A 23 -8.83 7.05 0.73
C ALA A 23 -9.35 6.95 -0.72
N GLN A 24 -10.50 7.54 -1.03
CA GLN A 24 -11.01 7.61 -2.41
C GLN A 24 -10.14 8.49 -3.30
N GLU A 25 -9.73 9.67 -2.83
CA GLU A 25 -8.80 10.53 -3.57
C GLU A 25 -7.48 9.83 -3.84
N ASN A 26 -6.93 9.12 -2.87
CA ASN A 26 -5.69 8.36 -3.05
C ASN A 26 -5.86 7.21 -4.06
N ARG A 27 -7.01 6.52 -4.07
CA ARG A 27 -7.33 5.51 -5.09
C ARG A 27 -7.40 6.13 -6.50
N ALA A 28 -8.05 7.28 -6.62
CA ALA A 28 -8.19 7.98 -7.89
C ALA A 28 -6.87 8.58 -8.39
N ARG A 29 -6.08 9.20 -7.50
CA ARG A 29 -4.83 9.89 -7.86
C ARG A 29 -3.67 8.93 -8.11
N PHE A 30 -3.54 7.88 -7.30
CA PHE A 30 -2.38 7.01 -7.36
C PHE A 30 -2.67 5.66 -8.03
N GLY A 31 -3.93 5.30 -8.28
CA GLY A 31 -4.35 4.06 -8.95
C GLY A 31 -4.05 2.77 -8.19
N ARG A 32 -3.16 2.82 -7.19
CA ARG A 32 -2.75 1.71 -6.32
C ARG A 32 -2.74 2.22 -4.88
N THR A 33 -3.33 1.45 -3.98
CA THR A 33 -3.27 1.72 -2.55
C THR A 33 -1.88 1.40 -1.98
N LYS A 34 -1.53 1.97 -0.83
CA LYS A 34 -0.25 1.71 -0.16
C LYS A 34 -0.04 0.20 0.09
N THR A 35 -1.11 -0.52 0.41
CA THR A 35 -1.12 -1.98 0.58
C THR A 35 -0.80 -2.72 -0.72
N GLU A 36 -1.36 -2.29 -1.85
CA GLU A 36 -1.07 -2.90 -3.15
C GLU A 36 0.38 -2.63 -3.58
N LYS A 37 0.88 -1.42 -3.34
CA LYS A 37 2.28 -1.07 -3.60
C LYS A 37 3.24 -1.94 -2.79
N SER A 38 2.99 -2.10 -1.49
CA SER A 38 3.83 -2.98 -0.64
C SER A 38 3.76 -4.44 -1.06
N LEU A 39 2.59 -4.91 -1.52
CA LEU A 39 2.43 -6.29 -1.99
C LEU A 39 3.17 -6.51 -3.32
N GLU A 40 3.11 -5.56 -4.25
CA GLU A 40 3.93 -5.59 -5.47
C GLU A 40 5.43 -5.53 -5.17
N GLU A 41 5.87 -4.66 -4.26
CA GLU A 41 7.29 -4.60 -3.85
C GLU A 41 7.75 -5.94 -3.29
N ALA A 42 6.97 -6.57 -2.41
CA ALA A 42 7.28 -7.88 -1.86
C ALA A 42 7.31 -8.98 -2.94
N ARG A 43 6.40 -8.93 -3.92
CA ARG A 43 6.40 -9.87 -5.06
C ARG A 43 7.61 -9.65 -5.96
N ALA A 44 7.97 -8.40 -6.24
CA ALA A 44 9.13 -8.05 -7.04
C ALA A 44 10.45 -8.42 -6.36
N ASP A 45 10.53 -8.26 -5.03
CA ASP A 45 11.67 -8.70 -4.23
C ASP A 45 11.80 -10.23 -4.24
N LYS A 46 10.70 -10.97 -4.04
CA LYS A 46 10.67 -12.42 -4.14
C LYS A 46 11.12 -12.91 -5.53
N ALA A 47 10.57 -12.32 -6.59
CA ALA A 47 10.94 -12.66 -7.96
C ALA A 47 12.42 -12.36 -8.24
N ARG A 48 12.96 -11.25 -7.71
CA ARG A 48 14.39 -10.94 -7.81
C ARG A 48 15.25 -11.98 -7.09
N ARG A 49 14.91 -12.33 -5.85
CA ARG A 49 15.63 -13.36 -5.08
C ARG A 49 15.56 -14.72 -5.76
N GLU A 50 14.41 -15.09 -6.31
CA GLU A 50 14.27 -16.34 -7.08
C GLU A 50 15.14 -16.31 -8.33
N ALA A 51 15.10 -15.22 -9.10
CA ALA A 51 15.96 -15.05 -10.28
C ALA A 51 17.46 -15.06 -9.94
N GLU A 52 17.84 -14.53 -8.78
CA GLU A 52 19.21 -14.54 -8.27
C GLU A 52 19.63 -15.92 -7.77
N ALA A 53 18.77 -16.64 -7.04
CA ALA A 53 19.03 -18.02 -6.60
C ALA A 53 19.10 -19.01 -7.77
N HIS A 54 18.39 -18.73 -8.86
CA HIS A 54 18.47 -19.50 -10.12
C HIS A 54 19.56 -18.98 -11.05
N ARG A 55 20.23 -17.87 -10.72
CA ARG A 55 21.41 -17.41 -11.43
C ARG A 55 22.54 -18.35 -11.08
N ARG A 56 22.96 -19.19 -12.02
CA ARG A 56 24.16 -20.01 -11.83
C ARG A 56 25.34 -19.04 -11.72
N GLU A 57 26.16 -19.22 -10.70
CA GLU A 57 27.48 -18.57 -10.60
C GLU A 57 28.44 -19.08 -11.69
N ASP A 58 28.04 -20.09 -12.47
CA ASP A 58 28.73 -20.59 -13.66
C ASP A 58 28.20 -19.94 -14.95
N ASP A 59 28.40 -18.64 -15.11
CA ASP A 59 28.59 -18.09 -16.45
C ASP A 59 30.11 -17.93 -16.66
N PRO A 60 30.77 -18.82 -17.43
CA PRO A 60 32.20 -18.73 -17.69
C PRO A 60 32.60 -17.53 -18.57
N GLU A 61 31.69 -16.63 -18.97
CA GLU A 61 32.00 -15.47 -19.81
C GLU A 61 32.39 -14.18 -19.05
N ASP A 62 32.40 -14.18 -17.71
CA ASP A 62 32.92 -13.07 -16.87
C ASP A 62 34.32 -13.35 -16.28
N ARG A 63 35.14 -14.13 -17.01
CA ARG A 63 36.61 -14.10 -16.90
C ARG A 63 37.19 -13.64 -18.22
N GLY A 64 37.10 -12.34 -18.49
CA GLY A 64 37.78 -11.64 -19.58
C GLY A 64 38.16 -10.24 -19.16
#